data_AF-A0A1G7FUD4-F1
#
_entry.id   AF-A0A1G7FUD4-F1
#
_cell.length_a   1.000
_cell.length_b   1.000
_cell.length_c   1.000
_cell.angle_alpha   90.00
_cell.angle_beta   90.00
_cell.angle_gamma   90.00
#
_symmetry.space_group_name_H-M   'P 1'
#
loop_
_entity.id
_entity.type
_entity.pdbx_description
1 polymer ?
#
loop_
_entity_poly.entity_id
_entity_poly.type
_entity_poly.pdbx_seq_one_letter_code
_entity_poly.pdbx_strand_id
1 'polypeptide(L)' 'MIDLYSWPAPNGHKAHIMVEELGIAYRIIPIDITSGAQHEASYRAINPNGKIPAIVDHGIS' A
#
# COMPACT_ATOMS: atom_id res chain seq x y z
N MET A 1 -1.67 -1.69 -13.81
CA MET A 1 -1.57 -0.45 -12.99
C MET A 1 -1.80 -0.88 -11.56
N ILE A 2 -0.96 -0.45 -10.62
CA ILE A 2 -0.98 -0.93 -9.24
C ILE A 2 -1.46 0.14 -8.26
N ASP A 3 -2.28 -0.24 -7.28
CA ASP A 3 -2.51 0.55 -6.07
C ASP A 3 -1.56 0.12 -4.96
N LEU A 4 -0.77 1.07 -4.46
CA LEU A 4 0.12 0.90 -3.31
C LEU A 4 -0.48 1.57 -2.08
N TYR A 5 -1.00 0.76 -1.16
CA TYR A 5 -1.48 1.21 0.15
C TYR A 5 -0.30 1.35 1.11
N SER A 6 0.05 2.57 1.50
CA SER A 6 1.33 2.86 2.18
C SER A 6 1.24 4.05 3.15
N TRP A 7 2.29 4.22 3.93
CA TRP A 7 2.50 5.36 4.83
C TRP A 7 4.01 5.65 4.95
N PRO A 8 4.43 6.90 5.27
CA PRO A 8 5.83 7.24 5.55
C PRO A 8 6.40 6.52 6.79
N ALA A 9 6.80 5.26 6.58
CA ALA A 9 7.38 4.36 7.57
C ALA A 9 8.43 3.46 6.90
N PRO A 10 9.35 2.83 7.65
CA PRO A 10 10.45 2.06 7.05
C PRO A 10 10.02 0.99 6.05
N ASN A 11 8.92 0.28 6.31
CA ASN A 11 8.39 -0.71 5.36
C ASN A 11 7.65 -0.07 4.17
N GLY A 12 7.00 1.08 4.38
CA GLY A 12 6.40 1.85 3.29
C GLY A 12 7.46 2.34 2.31
N HIS A 13 8.56 2.93 2.80
CA HIS A 13 9.65 3.45 1.95
C HIS A 13 10.23 2.38 1.02
N LYS A 14 10.42 1.14 1.49
CA LYS A 14 10.92 0.04 0.64
C LYS A 14 10.01 -0.20 -0.57
N ALA A 15 8.69 -0.17 -0.36
CA ALA A 15 7.73 -0.35 -1.45
C ALA A 15 7.70 0.84 -2.41
N HIS A 16 7.81 2.08 -1.91
CA HIS A 16 7.94 3.26 -2.76
C HIS A 16 9.20 3.20 -3.64
N ILE A 17 10.35 2.86 -3.06
CA ILE A 17 11.60 2.69 -3.82
C ILE A 17 11.40 1.63 -4.90
N MET A 18 10.83 0.47 -4.55
CA MET A 18 10.61 -0.60 -5.52
C MET A 18 9.75 -0.15 -6.72
N VAL A 19 8.62 0.51 -6.51
CA VAL A 19 7.74 0.91 -7.63
C VAL A 19 8.37 1.97 -8.53
N GLU A 20 9.18 2.86 -7.94
CA GLU A 20 9.99 3.84 -8.69
C GLU A 20 11.08 3.15 -9.52
N GLU A 21 11.89 2.28 -8.91
CA GLU A 21 12.98 1.55 -9.59
C GLU A 21 12.47 0.65 -10.73
N LEU A 22 11.25 0.12 -10.61
CA LEU A 22 10.63 -0.70 -11.64
C LEU A 22 10.01 0.13 -12.78
N GLY A 23 9.84 1.44 -12.61
CA GLY A 23 9.25 2.31 -13.63
C GLY A 23 7.81 1.95 -14.02
N ILE A 24 7.06 1.30 -13.11
CA ILE A 24 5.70 0.83 -13.39
C ILE A 24 4.67 1.90 -13.06
N ALA A 25 3.54 1.90 -13.77
CA ALA A 25 2.42 2.80 -13.47
C ALA A 25 1.73 2.39 -12.16
N TYR A 26 1.72 3.29 -11.17
CA TYR A 26 1.14 3.04 -9.86
C TYR A 26 0.41 4.28 -9.30
N ARG A 27 -0.46 4.04 -8.31
CA ARG A 27 -1.14 5.06 -7.50
C ARG A 27 -0.86 4.79 -6.03
N ILE A 28 -0.57 5.85 -5.28
CA ILE A 28 -0.39 5.77 -3.82
C ILE A 28 -1.74 5.98 -3.15
N ILE A 29 -2.09 5.10 -2.22
CA ILE A 29 -3.25 5.24 -1.34
C ILE A 29 -2.73 5.32 0.10
N PRO A 30 -2.83 6.48 0.77
CA PRO A 30 -2.31 6.64 2.12
C PRO A 30 -3.15 5.86 3.12
N ILE A 31 -2.50 5.12 4.02
CA ILE A 31 -3.10 4.51 5.20
C ILE A 31 -2.39 5.07 6.43
N ASP A 32 -2.99 6.09 7.06
CA ASP A 32 -2.40 6.75 8.22
C ASP A 32 -2.37 5.81 9.43
N ILE A 33 -1.19 5.22 9.67
CA ILE A 33 -1.02 4.30 10.78
C ILE A 33 -0.97 4.98 12.15
N THR A 34 -0.83 6.31 12.19
CA THR A 34 -0.78 7.10 13.43
C THR A 34 -2.18 7.38 13.98
N SER A 35 -3.20 7.45 13.11
CA SER A 35 -4.61 7.50 13.49
C SER A 35 -5.24 6.11 13.67
N GLY A 36 -4.55 5.04 13.29
CA GLY A 36 -5.05 3.67 13.40
C GLY A 36 -5.86 3.19 12.19
N ALA A 37 -5.82 3.92 11.07
CA ALA A 37 -6.59 3.60 9.85
C ALA A 37 -6.32 2.18 9.30
N GLN A 38 -5.16 1.59 9.60
CA GLN A 38 -4.82 0.21 9.24
C GLN A 38 -5.69 -0.86 9.94
N HIS A 39 -6.46 -0.47 10.95
CA HIS A 39 -7.37 -1.35 11.68
C HIS A 39 -8.82 -1.22 11.20
N GLU A 40 -9.13 -0.24 10.36
CA GLU A 40 -10.46 -0.08 9.78
C GLU A 40 -10.84 -1.28 8.91
N ALA A 41 -12.13 -1.60 8.90
CA ALA A 41 -12.66 -2.73 8.12
C ALA A 41 -12.40 -2.55 6.61
N SER A 42 -12.44 -1.31 6.12
CA SER A 42 -12.12 -0.93 4.74
C SER A 42 -10.72 -1.40 4.33
N TYR A 43 -9.71 -1.11 5.14
CA TYR A 43 -8.33 -1.53 4.86
C TYR A 43 -8.10 -3.02 5.17
N ARG A 44 -8.72 -3.55 6.23
CA ARG A 44 -8.61 -4.97 6.57
C ARG A 44 -9.21 -5.91 5.53
N ALA A 45 -10.18 -5.45 4.75
CA ALA A 45 -10.67 -6.19 3.59
C ALA A 45 -9.60 -6.40 2.51
N ILE A 46 -8.61 -5.50 2.44
CA ILE A 46 -7.47 -5.58 1.51
C ILE A 46 -6.33 -6.38 2.14
N ASN A 47 -5.98 -6.07 3.39
CA ASN A 47 -4.96 -6.81 4.14
C ASN A 47 -5.49 -7.17 5.54
N PRO A 48 -5.94 -8.42 5.76
CA PRO A 48 -6.46 -8.87 7.05
C PRO A 48 -5.48 -8.69 8.22
N ASN A 49 -4.17 -8.68 7.96
CA ASN A 49 -3.15 -8.44 8.98
C ASN A 49 -3.11 -6.99 9.47
N GLY A 50 -3.74 -6.05 8.76
CA GLY A 50 -3.74 -4.62 9.10
C GLY A 50 -2.34 -4.01 9.11
N LYS A 51 -1.50 -4.40 8.16
CA LYS A 51 -0.11 -3.93 8.02
C LYS A 51 0.10 -3.23 6.69
N ILE A 52 0.82 -2.11 6.72
CA ILE A 52 1.38 -1.48 5.52
C ILE A 52 2.80 -2.01 5.25
N PRO A 53 3.27 -2.01 3.99
CA PRO A 53 2.49 -1.71 2.77
C PRO A 53 1.59 -2.89 2.34
N ALA A 54 0.63 -2.61 1.46
CA ALA A 54 -0.14 -3.62 0.72
C ALA A 54 -0.31 -3.18 -0.75
N ILE A 55 -0.45 -4.15 -1.65
CA ILE A 55 -0.51 -3.93 -3.11
C ILE A 55 -1.79 -4.58 -3.66
N VAL A 56 -2.51 -3.86 -4.51
CA VAL A 56 -3.56 -4.41 -5.38
C VAL A 56 -3.14 -4.18 -6.83
N ASP A 57 -3.01 -5.27 -7.58
CA ASP A 57 -2.71 -5.21 -9.01
C ASP A 57 -4.01 -5.28 -9.82
N HIS A 58 -4.18 -4.33 -10.74
CA HIS A 58 -5.31 -4.26 -11.66
C HIS A 58 -4.97 -4.79 -13.06
N GLY A 59 -3.82 -5.45 -13.22
CA GLY A 59 -3.47 -6.18 -14.44
C GLY A 59 -4.48 -7.29 -14.76
N ILE A 60 -4.69 -7.53 -16.06
CA ILE A 60 -5.59 -8.60 -16.54
C ILE A 60 -4.89 -9.95 -16.34
N SER A 61 -5.54 -10.88 -15.66
CA SER A 61 -5.16 -12.30 -15.57
C SER A 61 -5.45 -13.06 -16.86
#